data_AF-A0A966B2D5-F1
#
_entry.id   AF-A0A966B2D5-F1
#
_cell.length_a   1.000
_cell.length_b   1.000
_cell.length_c   1.000
_cell.angle_alpha   90.00
_cell.angle_beta   90.00
_cell.angle_gamma   90.00
#
_symmetry.space_group_name_H-M   'P 1'
#
loop_
_entity.id
_entity.type
_entity.pdbx_description
1 polymer ?
#
loop_
_entity_poly.entity_id
_entity_poly.type
_entity_poly.pdbx_seq_one_letter_code
_entity_poly.pdbx_strand_id
1 'polypeptide(L)'
;GDSTLIGELDYSDSFTIGADAINESRKTYAAQRFPLPAGVEVIENSYGNPTVSWPSNAWSIASDQAVNPGGFGYFGGNGAGSNSGMTQRGGGGDWSIAYGMRDVFIIQSDFVQLPDRVDFTVGGTPNTIGGADNLNIFFRQTGTSPWFEIGIYNSTIGEKDAGLNSDIAVRNGAINTGWNNYALLVDVGNEMIEAFVNEESKGVIDLNVIHDGAYAGILNNSYIGIGGAGSDRLWSDNFQVGSPGLNAALEIIEISYSSVDSNFSVSWNSNPGKNYALDFSFDLLTWLELNDEIVSDGELTTYQETLSEALPENKRSVFFRVREVE
;
A
#
# COMPACT_ATOMS: atom_id res chain seq x y z
N GLY A 1 -4.31 11.21 3.32
CA GLY A 1 -3.89 9.83 3.02
C GLY A 1 -4.15 8.93 4.20
N ASP A 2 -5.41 8.58 4.45
CA ASP A 2 -5.75 7.54 5.43
C ASP A 2 -6.12 6.30 4.66
N SER A 3 -5.13 5.48 4.36
CA SER A 3 -5.34 4.24 3.63
C SER A 3 -5.65 3.10 4.55
N THR A 4 -6.65 2.31 4.19
CA THR A 4 -6.99 1.08 4.91
C THR A 4 -6.09 -0.09 4.51
N LEU A 5 -5.30 0.08 3.45
CA LEU A 5 -4.36 -0.93 2.96
C LEU A 5 -3.09 -1.04 3.81
N ILE A 6 -2.81 -0.14 4.73
CA ILE A 6 -1.59 -0.19 5.55
C ILE A 6 -1.96 -0.35 7.01
N GLY A 7 -1.39 -1.35 7.67
CA GLY A 7 -1.58 -1.61 9.09
C GLY A 7 -0.65 -0.72 9.92
N GLU A 8 0.52 -1.24 10.23
CA GLU A 8 1.57 -0.48 10.92
C GLU A 8 2.41 0.28 9.89
N LEU A 9 2.46 1.61 10.02
CA LEU A 9 3.30 2.45 9.18
C LEU A 9 4.77 2.34 9.59
N ASP A 10 5.63 2.16 8.59
CA ASP A 10 7.08 2.22 8.76
C ASP A 10 7.62 3.61 8.39
N TYR A 11 7.11 4.19 7.30
CA TYR A 11 7.42 5.56 6.88
C TYR A 11 6.16 6.23 6.30
N SER A 12 6.03 7.54 6.54
CA SER A 12 5.03 8.36 5.85
C SER A 12 5.53 9.78 5.57
N ASP A 13 5.07 10.33 4.46
CA ASP A 13 5.37 11.69 4.04
C ASP A 13 4.15 12.32 3.35
N SER A 14 3.57 13.32 4.01
CA SER A 14 2.48 14.17 3.48
C SER A 14 3.01 15.41 2.75
N PHE A 15 4.33 15.54 2.65
CA PHE A 15 5.01 16.69 2.04
C PHE A 15 4.63 18.04 2.66
N THR A 16 4.11 18.07 3.88
CA THR A 16 3.60 19.27 4.54
C THR A 16 4.70 20.31 4.72
N ILE A 17 4.42 21.53 4.29
CA ILE A 17 5.26 22.72 4.47
C ILE A 17 4.51 23.80 5.27
N GLY A 18 5.26 24.77 5.79
CA GLY A 18 4.68 25.83 6.60
C GLY A 18 4.51 25.46 8.08
N ALA A 19 3.73 26.24 8.82
CA ALA A 19 3.70 26.18 10.29
C ALA A 19 3.38 24.79 10.87
N ASP A 20 2.60 24.00 10.13
CA ASP A 20 2.12 22.66 10.54
C ASP A 20 3.09 21.53 10.16
N ALA A 21 4.18 21.84 9.44
CA ALA A 21 5.17 20.83 9.07
C ALA A 21 5.87 20.25 10.31
N ILE A 22 5.98 18.93 10.36
CA ILE A 22 6.70 18.22 11.43
C ILE A 22 8.20 18.52 11.36
N ASN A 23 8.75 18.53 10.14
CA ASN A 23 10.15 18.83 9.89
C ASN A 23 10.41 20.35 9.98
N GLU A 24 11.33 20.76 10.85
CA GLU A 24 11.71 22.17 11.03
C GLU A 24 12.20 22.84 9.73
N SER A 25 12.90 22.08 8.88
CA SER A 25 13.35 22.52 7.55
C SER A 25 12.18 22.92 6.63
N ARG A 26 11.02 22.26 6.76
CA ARG A 26 9.82 22.48 5.96
C ARG A 26 8.96 23.64 6.48
N LYS A 27 9.10 24.04 7.74
CA LYS A 27 8.31 25.15 8.33
C LYS A 27 8.52 26.49 7.66
N THR A 28 9.74 26.72 7.16
CA THR A 28 10.12 27.97 6.49
C THR A 28 10.31 27.81 4.98
N TYR A 29 10.06 26.61 4.46
CA TYR A 29 10.21 26.32 3.04
C TYR A 29 9.07 26.98 2.25
N ALA A 30 9.44 27.77 1.24
CA ALA A 30 8.49 28.40 0.34
C ALA A 30 8.04 27.41 -0.73
N ALA A 31 6.72 27.29 -0.96
CA ALA A 31 6.16 26.47 -2.01
C ALA A 31 6.82 26.75 -3.38
N GLN A 32 6.94 25.71 -4.21
CA GLN A 32 7.55 25.73 -5.56
C GLN A 32 9.06 25.99 -5.59
N ARG A 33 9.74 26.10 -4.45
CA ARG A 33 11.18 26.35 -4.43
C ARG A 33 11.97 25.14 -4.91
N PHE A 34 12.68 25.26 -6.02
CA PHE A 34 13.56 24.20 -6.53
C PHE A 34 15.01 24.70 -6.67
N PRO A 35 16.04 23.89 -6.36
CA PRO A 35 15.98 22.56 -5.72
C PRO A 35 15.58 22.63 -4.24
N LEU A 36 15.34 21.47 -3.61
CA LEU A 36 15.08 21.41 -2.17
C LEU A 36 16.35 21.81 -1.40
N PRO A 37 16.26 22.73 -0.41
CA PRO A 37 17.31 22.92 0.58
C PRO A 37 17.52 21.66 1.41
N ALA A 38 18.74 21.46 1.92
CA ALA A 38 19.07 20.33 2.79
C ALA A 38 18.12 20.21 3.99
N GLY A 39 17.74 18.99 4.31
CA GLY A 39 16.82 18.64 5.38
C GLY A 39 15.34 18.71 4.98
N VAL A 40 14.97 19.36 3.86
CA VAL A 40 13.58 19.39 3.38
C VAL A 40 13.17 18.03 2.81
N GLU A 41 14.14 17.32 2.23
CA GLU A 41 14.01 16.00 1.65
C GLU A 41 13.84 14.86 2.67
N VAL A 42 13.98 15.12 3.97
CA VAL A 42 13.82 14.10 5.02
C VAL A 42 12.34 13.68 5.10
N ILE A 43 12.06 12.37 5.18
CA ILE A 43 10.72 11.82 5.42
C ILE A 43 10.14 12.40 6.72
N GLU A 44 8.84 12.69 6.77
CA GLU A 44 8.22 13.35 7.94
C GLU A 44 8.12 12.45 9.16
N ASN A 45 7.70 11.20 8.97
CA ASN A 45 7.50 10.27 10.07
C ASN A 45 8.24 8.97 9.79
N SER A 46 9.10 8.55 10.72
CA SER A 46 9.80 7.27 10.67
C SER A 46 9.23 6.21 11.59
N TYR A 47 8.23 6.53 12.42
CA TYR A 47 7.58 5.57 13.32
C TYR A 47 8.56 4.75 14.20
N GLY A 48 9.71 5.36 14.57
CA GLY A 48 10.77 4.72 15.35
C GLY A 48 11.88 4.07 14.51
N ASN A 49 11.72 3.97 13.20
CA ASN A 49 12.72 3.47 12.26
C ASN A 49 13.83 4.50 11.98
N PRO A 50 14.99 4.05 11.42
CA PRO A 50 16.06 4.96 11.00
C PRO A 50 15.55 6.04 10.04
N THR A 51 16.07 7.26 10.20
CA THR A 51 15.73 8.38 9.32
C THR A 51 16.22 8.11 7.90
N VAL A 52 15.34 8.36 6.92
CA VAL A 52 15.66 8.29 5.49
C VAL A 52 15.21 9.58 4.79
N SER A 53 15.76 9.80 3.60
CA SER A 53 15.56 11.03 2.84
C SER A 53 15.32 10.73 1.37
N TRP A 54 14.47 11.53 0.75
CA TRP A 54 14.36 11.65 -0.69
C TRP A 54 15.61 12.28 -1.32
N PRO A 55 15.83 12.15 -2.64
CA PRO A 55 16.84 12.93 -3.36
C PRO A 55 16.50 14.44 -3.40
N SER A 56 17.45 15.30 -3.01
CA SER A 56 17.26 16.76 -2.85
C SER A 56 17.04 17.55 -4.14
N ASN A 57 17.18 16.92 -5.31
CA ASN A 57 17.07 17.56 -6.63
C ASN A 57 16.03 16.91 -7.55
N ALA A 58 15.11 16.10 -7.02
CA ALA A 58 14.11 15.42 -7.84
C ALA A 58 12.88 16.29 -8.14
N TRP A 59 12.41 17.09 -7.18
CA TRP A 59 11.15 17.83 -7.29
C TRP A 59 11.12 19.04 -6.33
N SER A 60 10.08 19.86 -6.43
CA SER A 60 9.73 20.90 -5.44
C SER A 60 8.52 20.46 -4.61
N ILE A 61 8.30 21.07 -3.44
CA ILE A 61 7.02 20.93 -2.73
C ILE A 61 6.09 22.08 -3.12
N ALA A 62 4.89 21.75 -3.59
CA ALA A 62 3.81 22.66 -3.90
C ALA A 62 2.71 22.62 -2.82
N SER A 63 1.75 23.53 -2.90
CA SER A 63 0.46 23.43 -2.20
C SER A 63 -0.66 23.76 -3.17
N ASP A 64 -1.91 23.42 -2.84
CA ASP A 64 -3.08 23.74 -3.69
C ASP A 64 -3.12 25.23 -4.11
N GLN A 65 -2.70 26.14 -3.22
CA GLN A 65 -2.70 27.59 -3.47
C GLN A 65 -1.52 28.07 -4.31
N ALA A 66 -0.45 27.28 -4.38
CA ALA A 66 0.82 27.65 -4.99
C ALA A 66 1.32 26.55 -5.93
N VAL A 67 0.43 25.88 -6.65
CA VAL A 67 0.77 24.86 -7.64
C VAL A 67 1.12 25.49 -8.99
N ASN A 68 2.05 24.90 -9.74
CA ASN A 68 2.26 25.23 -11.14
C ASN A 68 1.35 24.31 -11.98
N PRO A 69 0.26 24.80 -12.57
CA PRO A 69 -0.76 23.94 -13.20
C PRO A 69 -0.29 23.29 -14.50
N GLY A 70 0.90 23.61 -15.00
CA GLY A 70 1.38 23.06 -16.27
C GLY A 70 0.49 23.44 -17.46
N GLY A 71 0.58 22.65 -18.52
CA GLY A 71 -0.25 22.77 -19.73
C GLY A 71 -1.61 22.09 -19.61
N PHE A 72 -1.75 21.06 -18.77
CA PHE A 72 -3.01 20.34 -18.59
C PHE A 72 -3.93 20.97 -17.55
N GLY A 73 -3.41 21.85 -16.69
CA GLY A 73 -4.17 22.45 -15.60
C GLY A 73 -3.97 21.71 -14.28
N TYR A 74 -4.35 22.35 -13.18
CA TYR A 74 -4.45 21.72 -11.87
C TYR A 74 -5.92 21.59 -11.48
N PHE A 75 -6.29 20.46 -10.88
CA PHE A 75 -7.69 20.03 -10.77
C PHE A 75 -8.26 20.14 -9.36
N GLY A 76 -7.52 20.80 -8.48
CA GLY A 76 -7.85 20.92 -7.06
C GLY A 76 -7.11 19.89 -6.22
N GLY A 77 -7.21 20.07 -4.91
CA GLY A 77 -6.55 19.21 -3.95
C GLY A 77 -7.13 17.80 -3.87
N ASN A 78 -6.38 16.89 -3.27
CA ASN A 78 -6.85 15.52 -2.95
C ASN A 78 -7.84 15.50 -1.77
N GLY A 79 -8.03 16.63 -1.08
CA GLY A 79 -8.86 16.72 0.12
C GLY A 79 -8.23 16.06 1.35
N ALA A 80 -6.96 15.67 1.26
CA ALA A 80 -6.30 14.81 2.25
C ALA A 80 -4.80 15.10 2.40
N GLY A 81 -4.39 16.37 2.36
CA GLY A 81 -3.00 16.82 2.62
C GLY A 81 -2.42 17.81 1.60
N SER A 82 -2.91 17.77 0.36
CA SER A 82 -2.32 18.56 -0.73
C SER A 82 -2.41 20.09 -0.52
N ASN A 83 -3.35 20.53 0.32
CA ASN A 83 -3.49 21.93 0.71
C ASN A 83 -2.27 22.47 1.46
N SER A 84 -1.54 21.62 2.18
CA SER A 84 -0.34 21.97 2.94
C SER A 84 0.95 21.44 2.32
N GLY A 85 0.89 20.51 1.35
CA GLY A 85 2.08 19.97 0.71
C GLY A 85 1.79 18.90 -0.33
N MET A 86 2.51 18.90 -1.45
CA MET A 86 2.57 17.79 -2.41
C MET A 86 3.88 17.90 -3.20
N THR A 87 4.41 16.79 -3.70
CA THR A 87 5.53 16.87 -4.65
C THR A 87 5.06 17.46 -5.97
N GLN A 88 5.95 18.16 -6.65
CA GLN A 88 5.73 18.61 -8.01
C GLN A 88 7.03 18.60 -8.81
N ARG A 89 6.98 17.98 -9.99
CA ARG A 89 8.06 17.96 -10.99
C ARG A 89 7.55 18.34 -12.37
N GLY A 90 8.38 19.03 -13.15
CA GLY A 90 8.14 19.20 -14.59
C GLY A 90 8.59 17.96 -15.36
N GLY A 91 7.67 17.37 -16.12
CA GLY A 91 7.88 16.10 -16.81
C GLY A 91 7.92 14.89 -15.86
N GLY A 92 8.48 13.78 -16.33
CA GLY A 92 8.67 12.56 -15.55
C GLY A 92 9.91 12.56 -14.65
N GLY A 93 9.93 11.62 -13.72
CA GLY A 93 11.06 11.33 -12.86
C GLY A 93 10.72 10.33 -11.78
N ASP A 94 11.76 9.71 -11.24
CA ASP A 94 11.66 8.63 -10.26
C ASP A 94 12.47 9.03 -9.03
N TRP A 95 11.96 8.73 -7.84
CA TRP A 95 12.65 8.96 -6.58
C TRP A 95 12.32 7.87 -5.58
N SER A 96 13.28 7.55 -4.72
CA SER A 96 13.19 6.42 -3.80
C SER A 96 13.82 6.74 -2.44
N ILE A 97 13.38 6.02 -1.42
CA ILE A 97 14.04 5.92 -0.12
C ILE A 97 14.66 4.53 0.05
N ALA A 98 15.69 4.44 0.89
CA ALA A 98 16.12 3.14 1.39
C ALA A 98 15.01 2.54 2.27
N TYR A 99 14.80 1.23 2.18
CA TYR A 99 13.77 0.54 2.96
C TYR A 99 14.35 -0.72 3.62
N GLY A 100 14.19 -1.90 3.02
CA GLY A 100 14.75 -3.16 3.49
C GLY A 100 14.25 -3.63 4.87
N MET A 101 13.06 -3.21 5.31
CA MET A 101 12.56 -3.52 6.66
C MET A 101 11.62 -4.73 6.72
N ARG A 102 10.81 -4.95 5.68
CA ARG A 102 9.85 -6.06 5.62
C ARG A 102 9.93 -6.76 4.28
N ASP A 103 9.76 -8.09 4.29
CA ASP A 103 9.63 -8.88 3.06
C ASP A 103 8.20 -8.88 2.53
N VAL A 104 7.21 -8.60 3.39
CA VAL A 104 5.82 -8.35 3.00
C VAL A 104 5.40 -6.96 3.46
N PHE A 105 5.05 -6.08 2.52
CA PHE A 105 4.72 -4.68 2.81
C PHE A 105 3.77 -4.10 1.77
N ILE A 106 3.10 -3.01 2.15
CA ILE A 106 2.35 -2.17 1.23
C ILE A 106 3.08 -0.84 1.06
N ILE A 107 3.28 -0.42 -0.18
CA ILE A 107 3.72 0.92 -0.56
C ILE A 107 2.57 1.61 -1.28
N GLN A 108 2.36 2.89 -0.99
CA GLN A 108 1.29 3.69 -1.57
C GLN A 108 1.71 5.15 -1.77
N SER A 109 1.13 5.79 -2.77
CA SER A 109 1.06 7.25 -2.86
C SER A 109 -0.15 7.69 -3.69
N ASP A 110 -0.66 8.88 -3.39
CA ASP A 110 -1.67 9.53 -4.22
C ASP A 110 -1.00 10.24 -5.40
N PHE A 111 -1.56 10.11 -6.59
CA PHE A 111 -1.10 10.80 -7.78
C PHE A 111 -2.23 11.41 -8.58
N VAL A 112 -1.93 12.53 -9.24
CA VAL A 112 -2.69 12.94 -10.42
C VAL A 112 -2.16 12.13 -11.61
N GLN A 113 -3.03 11.33 -12.24
CA GLN A 113 -2.61 10.45 -13.33
C GLN A 113 -2.09 11.25 -14.53
N LEU A 114 -0.94 10.83 -15.06
CA LEU A 114 -0.34 11.41 -16.26
C LEU A 114 -0.82 10.73 -17.55
N PRO A 115 -0.68 11.39 -18.72
CA PRO A 115 -1.02 10.79 -20.00
C PRO A 115 -0.24 9.50 -20.33
N ASP A 116 0.99 9.36 -19.86
CA ASP A 116 1.71 8.08 -19.95
C ASP A 116 1.43 7.25 -18.70
N ARG A 117 2.22 7.43 -17.62
CA ARG A 117 2.12 6.56 -16.45
C ARG A 117 2.48 7.25 -15.15
N VAL A 118 1.99 6.66 -14.06
CA VAL A 118 2.61 6.72 -12.74
C VAL A 118 3.27 5.37 -12.48
N ASP A 119 4.30 5.33 -11.66
CA ASP A 119 5.01 4.10 -11.40
C ASP A 119 5.50 3.96 -9.96
N PHE A 120 5.63 2.69 -9.56
CA PHE A 120 6.24 2.26 -8.32
C PHE A 120 7.45 1.41 -8.67
N THR A 121 8.56 1.65 -7.99
CA THR A 121 9.81 0.91 -8.15
C THR A 121 10.11 0.17 -6.86
N VAL A 122 10.44 -1.12 -6.97
CA VAL A 122 11.00 -1.91 -5.87
C VAL A 122 12.29 -2.55 -6.38
N GLY A 123 13.41 -2.33 -5.70
CA GLY A 123 14.68 -2.83 -6.23
C GLY A 123 15.94 -2.39 -5.52
N GLY A 124 17.08 -2.69 -6.14
CA GLY A 124 18.41 -2.45 -5.58
C GLY A 124 19.08 -1.15 -6.03
N THR A 125 18.60 -0.51 -7.09
CA THR A 125 19.14 0.76 -7.60
C THR A 125 18.20 1.94 -7.29
N PRO A 126 18.64 2.97 -6.54
CA PRO A 126 17.77 4.08 -6.16
C PRO A 126 17.50 5.08 -7.31
N ASN A 127 16.35 5.76 -7.23
CA ASN A 127 15.97 6.93 -8.04
C ASN A 127 15.96 6.69 -9.56
N THR A 128 15.64 5.47 -9.99
CA THR A 128 15.51 5.14 -11.41
C THR A 128 14.65 3.90 -11.63
N ILE A 129 13.93 3.84 -12.74
CA ILE A 129 13.37 2.57 -13.23
C ILE A 129 14.40 1.68 -13.96
N GLY A 130 15.58 2.23 -14.28
CA GLY A 130 16.57 1.63 -15.17
C GLY A 130 17.54 0.64 -14.52
N GLY A 131 17.44 0.39 -13.21
CA GLY A 131 18.24 -0.63 -12.54
C GLY A 131 17.98 -2.03 -13.11
N ALA A 132 19.02 -2.85 -13.22
CA ALA A 132 18.85 -4.25 -13.65
C ALA A 132 18.17 -5.10 -12.56
N ASP A 133 18.32 -4.67 -11.31
CA ASP A 133 17.77 -5.21 -10.08
C ASP A 133 16.52 -4.45 -9.61
N ASN A 134 15.91 -3.65 -10.50
CA ASN A 134 14.66 -2.94 -10.23
C ASN A 134 13.50 -3.61 -10.95
N LEU A 135 12.41 -3.76 -10.23
CA LEU A 135 11.11 -4.13 -10.76
C LEU A 135 10.16 -2.95 -10.61
N ASN A 136 9.43 -2.64 -11.68
CA ASN A 136 8.59 -1.46 -11.74
C ASN A 136 7.18 -1.86 -12.17
N ILE A 137 6.18 -1.35 -11.48
CA ILE A 137 4.78 -1.48 -11.87
C ILE A 137 4.30 -0.13 -12.38
N PHE A 138 3.82 -0.12 -13.61
CA PHE A 138 3.34 1.06 -14.30
C PHE A 138 1.82 1.05 -14.30
N PHE A 139 1.21 2.18 -13.95
CA PHE A 139 -0.23 2.39 -14.03
C PHE A 139 -0.54 3.48 -15.05
N ARG A 140 -1.43 3.13 -15.98
CA ARG A 140 -1.92 4.02 -17.05
C ARG A 140 -3.44 4.06 -17.05
N GLN A 141 -3.99 4.99 -17.83
CA GLN A 141 -5.44 5.12 -17.98
C GLN A 141 -5.98 4.06 -18.92
N THR A 142 -7.23 3.69 -18.68
CA THR A 142 -7.94 2.71 -19.51
C THR A 142 -8.08 3.21 -20.95
N GLY A 143 -7.51 2.46 -21.89
CA GLY A 143 -7.70 2.67 -23.33
C GLY A 143 -7.02 3.90 -23.95
N THR A 144 -6.05 4.54 -23.28
CA THR A 144 -5.36 5.74 -23.82
C THR A 144 -3.95 5.47 -24.33
N SER A 145 -3.30 4.44 -23.81
CA SER A 145 -1.90 4.15 -24.11
C SER A 145 -1.78 3.08 -25.18
N PRO A 146 -0.82 3.17 -26.11
CA PRO A 146 -0.44 2.02 -26.95
C PRO A 146 0.26 0.92 -26.12
N TRP A 147 0.60 1.22 -24.86
CA TRP A 147 1.20 0.30 -23.89
C TRP A 147 0.13 -0.32 -23.00
N PHE A 148 0.57 -1.27 -22.17
CA PHE A 148 -0.28 -1.97 -21.22
C PHE A 148 -0.84 -1.01 -20.16
N GLU A 149 -2.06 -1.27 -19.71
CA GLU A 149 -2.74 -0.43 -18.72
C GLU A 149 -2.05 -0.56 -17.36
N ILE A 150 -1.84 -1.80 -16.92
CA ILE A 150 -0.89 -2.12 -15.85
C ILE A 150 0.26 -2.92 -16.47
N GLY A 151 1.45 -2.35 -16.44
CA GLY A 151 2.66 -2.93 -17.02
C GLY A 151 3.66 -3.34 -15.94
N ILE A 152 4.36 -4.44 -16.17
CA ILE A 152 5.54 -4.84 -15.39
C ILE A 152 6.80 -4.57 -16.20
N TYR A 153 7.77 -3.86 -15.60
CA TYR A 153 8.98 -3.42 -16.29
C TYR A 153 10.25 -3.72 -15.49
N ASN A 154 11.23 -4.27 -16.19
CA ASN A 154 12.62 -4.35 -15.77
C ASN A 154 13.49 -3.92 -16.95
N SER A 155 14.60 -3.23 -16.68
CA SER A 155 15.46 -2.66 -17.73
C SER A 155 16.09 -3.69 -18.68
N THR A 156 16.27 -4.93 -18.23
CA THR A 156 16.88 -6.01 -19.03
C THR A 156 15.86 -6.81 -19.84
N ILE A 157 14.61 -6.87 -19.36
CA ILE A 157 13.51 -7.65 -19.97
C ILE A 157 12.62 -6.77 -20.85
N GLY A 158 12.50 -5.49 -20.49
CA GLY A 158 11.53 -4.55 -21.05
C GLY A 158 10.19 -4.58 -20.29
N GLU A 159 9.22 -3.85 -20.84
CA GLU A 159 7.86 -3.78 -20.31
C GLU A 159 7.01 -4.91 -20.89
N LYS A 160 6.20 -5.55 -20.05
CA LYS A 160 5.25 -6.58 -20.44
C LYS A 160 3.89 -6.32 -19.78
N ASP A 161 2.85 -6.89 -20.39
CA ASP A 161 1.48 -6.78 -19.92
C ASP A 161 1.30 -7.55 -18.60
N ALA A 162 0.76 -6.92 -17.56
CA ALA A 162 0.38 -7.63 -16.34
C ALA A 162 -0.95 -8.40 -16.50
N GLY A 163 -1.73 -8.11 -17.55
CA GLY A 163 -3.08 -8.65 -17.74
C GLY A 163 -4.13 -8.02 -16.83
N LEU A 164 -3.82 -6.86 -16.22
CA LEU A 164 -4.66 -6.15 -15.27
C LEU A 164 -5.08 -4.77 -15.83
N ASN A 165 -6.22 -4.26 -15.36
CA ASN A 165 -6.71 -2.92 -15.69
C ASN A 165 -6.63 -2.01 -14.45
N SER A 166 -6.35 -0.73 -14.65
CA SER A 166 -6.34 0.27 -13.58
C SER A 166 -7.75 0.82 -13.28
N ASP A 167 -8.67 0.69 -14.25
CA ASP A 167 -10.02 1.28 -14.24
C ASP A 167 -10.02 2.82 -14.12
N ILE A 168 -8.87 3.45 -14.37
CA ILE A 168 -8.74 4.90 -14.38
C ILE A 168 -9.34 5.44 -15.69
N ALA A 169 -10.62 5.80 -15.61
CA ALA A 169 -11.39 6.29 -16.74
C ALA A 169 -10.82 7.58 -17.34
N VAL A 170 -10.78 7.64 -18.68
CA VAL A 170 -10.49 8.86 -19.44
C VAL A 170 -11.59 9.89 -19.20
N ARG A 171 -11.25 11.14 -18.87
CA ARG A 171 -12.25 12.19 -18.62
C ARG A 171 -12.31 13.17 -19.80
N ASN A 172 -13.44 13.22 -20.48
CA ASN A 172 -13.71 14.12 -21.63
C ASN A 172 -12.75 13.98 -22.83
N GLY A 173 -12.30 12.76 -23.14
CA GLY A 173 -11.30 12.55 -24.20
C GLY A 173 -9.93 13.15 -23.88
N ALA A 174 -9.72 13.53 -22.61
CA ALA A 174 -8.47 13.98 -22.04
C ALA A 174 -8.14 13.12 -20.81
N ILE A 175 -6.88 13.22 -20.37
CA ILE A 175 -6.29 12.56 -19.20
C ILE A 175 -7.30 12.56 -18.03
N ASN A 176 -7.53 11.45 -17.34
CA ASN A 176 -8.12 11.48 -16.00
C ASN A 176 -7.29 12.41 -15.11
N THR A 177 -7.89 13.52 -14.73
CA THR A 177 -7.20 14.61 -14.09
C THR A 177 -7.38 14.64 -12.57
N GLY A 178 -8.04 13.64 -12.00
CA GLY A 178 -8.25 13.54 -10.56
C GLY A 178 -7.03 12.92 -9.85
N TRP A 179 -6.96 13.18 -8.55
CA TRP A 179 -6.14 12.39 -7.64
C TRP A 179 -6.70 10.98 -7.56
N ASN A 180 -5.81 9.99 -7.62
CA ASN A 180 -6.12 8.59 -7.39
C ASN A 180 -5.07 8.03 -6.42
N ASN A 181 -5.50 7.08 -5.62
CA ASN A 181 -4.60 6.32 -4.75
C ASN A 181 -4.04 5.13 -5.53
N TYR A 182 -2.73 4.93 -5.49
CA TYR A 182 -2.08 3.78 -6.08
C TYR A 182 -1.28 3.07 -5.00
N ALA A 183 -1.33 1.75 -4.97
CA ALA A 183 -0.55 0.96 -4.04
C ALA A 183 -0.10 -0.37 -4.63
N LEU A 184 0.94 -0.93 -4.03
CA LEU A 184 1.39 -2.30 -4.24
C LEU A 184 1.49 -3.01 -2.91
N LEU A 185 0.90 -4.20 -2.80
CA LEU A 185 1.33 -5.20 -1.81
C LEU A 185 2.46 -6.00 -2.44
N VAL A 186 3.60 -6.01 -1.78
CA VAL A 186 4.82 -6.66 -2.25
C VAL A 186 5.15 -7.78 -1.29
N ASP A 187 5.30 -8.99 -1.81
CA ASP A 187 5.79 -10.17 -1.09
C ASP A 187 7.06 -10.67 -1.78
N VAL A 188 8.20 -10.30 -1.19
CA VAL A 188 9.54 -10.63 -1.70
C VAL A 188 9.77 -12.13 -1.65
N GLY A 189 9.33 -12.81 -0.59
CA GLY A 189 9.61 -14.23 -0.35
C GLY A 189 8.89 -15.15 -1.33
N ASN A 190 7.65 -14.79 -1.68
CA ASN A 190 6.84 -15.53 -2.64
C ASN A 190 6.92 -14.98 -4.08
N GLU A 191 7.68 -13.90 -4.29
CA GLU A 191 7.79 -13.20 -5.57
C GLU A 191 6.44 -12.78 -6.14
N MET A 192 5.61 -12.16 -5.30
CA MET A 192 4.28 -11.69 -5.68
C MET A 192 4.15 -10.18 -5.50
N ILE A 193 3.38 -9.57 -6.40
CA ILE A 193 2.95 -8.19 -6.28
C ILE A 193 1.46 -8.11 -6.55
N GLU A 194 0.67 -7.57 -5.64
CA GLU A 194 -0.72 -7.22 -5.88
C GLU A 194 -0.84 -5.72 -6.14
N ALA A 195 -1.48 -5.37 -7.24
CA ALA A 195 -1.66 -3.98 -7.64
C ALA A 195 -3.01 -3.44 -7.15
N PHE A 196 -3.03 -2.23 -6.60
CA PHE A 196 -4.24 -1.57 -6.14
C PHE A 196 -4.39 -0.20 -6.78
N VAL A 197 -5.64 0.17 -7.05
CA VAL A 197 -6.02 1.52 -7.46
C VAL A 197 -7.27 1.92 -6.68
N ASN A 198 -7.23 3.07 -6.02
CA ASN A 198 -8.29 3.56 -5.14
C ASN A 198 -8.68 2.53 -4.06
N GLU A 199 -7.66 1.89 -3.47
CA GLU A 199 -7.79 0.82 -2.48
C GLU A 199 -8.52 -0.45 -2.98
N GLU A 200 -8.82 -0.54 -4.27
CA GLU A 200 -9.37 -1.74 -4.88
C GLU A 200 -8.25 -2.57 -5.52
N SER A 201 -8.20 -3.86 -5.16
CA SER A 201 -7.30 -4.81 -5.82
C SER A 201 -7.63 -4.93 -7.31
N LYS A 202 -6.58 -4.85 -8.13
CA LYS A 202 -6.61 -5.07 -9.57
C LYS A 202 -6.09 -6.45 -9.95
N GLY A 203 -5.55 -7.20 -8.99
CA GLY A 203 -5.08 -8.57 -9.16
C GLY A 203 -3.62 -8.78 -8.73
N VAL A 204 -3.27 -10.06 -8.59
CA VAL A 204 -1.94 -10.52 -8.17
C VAL A 204 -1.09 -10.87 -9.40
N ILE A 205 0.14 -10.38 -9.39
CA ILE A 205 1.20 -10.68 -10.33
C ILE A 205 2.17 -11.65 -9.65
N ASP A 206 2.11 -12.92 -10.06
CA ASP A 206 3.08 -13.95 -9.65
C ASP A 206 4.28 -13.92 -10.62
N LEU A 207 5.45 -13.53 -10.12
CA LEU A 207 6.65 -13.35 -10.94
C LEU A 207 7.26 -14.67 -11.40
N ASN A 208 6.95 -15.79 -10.74
CA ASN A 208 7.37 -17.13 -11.16
C ASN A 208 6.56 -17.65 -12.36
N VAL A 209 5.36 -17.10 -12.56
CA VAL A 209 4.42 -17.55 -13.60
C VAL A 209 4.36 -16.57 -14.75
N ILE A 210 4.32 -15.28 -14.48
CA ILE A 210 4.05 -14.28 -15.50
C ILE A 210 5.16 -14.26 -16.56
N HIS A 211 4.75 -14.28 -17.84
CA HIS A 211 5.66 -14.34 -18.99
C HIS A 211 6.72 -15.46 -18.86
N ASP A 212 6.28 -16.66 -18.49
CA ASP A 212 7.13 -17.85 -18.30
C ASP A 212 8.21 -17.66 -17.23
N GLY A 213 7.91 -16.87 -16.19
CA GLY A 213 8.82 -16.60 -15.08
C GLY A 213 9.94 -15.62 -15.43
N ALA A 214 9.75 -14.79 -16.46
CA ALA A 214 10.80 -13.88 -16.93
C ALA A 214 11.31 -12.92 -15.85
N TYR A 215 10.49 -12.62 -14.83
CA TYR A 215 10.80 -11.68 -13.76
C TYR A 215 11.18 -12.35 -12.43
N ALA A 216 11.22 -13.69 -12.37
CA ALA A 216 11.60 -14.43 -11.18
C ALA A 216 13.04 -14.11 -10.73
N GLY A 217 13.26 -14.03 -9.42
CA GLY A 217 14.56 -13.74 -8.79
C GLY A 217 14.97 -12.27 -8.80
N ILE A 218 14.15 -11.35 -9.32
CA ILE A 218 14.48 -9.92 -9.40
C ILE A 218 14.00 -9.16 -8.17
N LEU A 219 12.84 -9.55 -7.63
CA LEU A 219 12.16 -8.80 -6.57
C LEU A 219 13.02 -8.74 -5.31
N ASN A 220 13.23 -7.53 -4.81
CA ASN A 220 13.91 -7.22 -3.57
C ASN A 220 13.40 -5.88 -3.04
N ASN A 221 13.74 -5.51 -1.81
CA ASN A 221 13.16 -4.37 -1.10
C ASN A 221 14.20 -3.35 -0.62
N SER A 222 15.41 -3.34 -1.20
CA SER A 222 16.50 -2.44 -0.74
C SER A 222 16.10 -0.97 -0.84
N TYR A 223 15.43 -0.62 -1.94
CA TYR A 223 14.83 0.68 -2.20
C TYR A 223 13.39 0.50 -2.66
N ILE A 224 12.56 1.44 -2.23
CA ILE A 224 11.20 1.60 -2.73
C ILE A 224 11.05 3.03 -3.23
N GLY A 225 10.38 3.18 -4.35
CA GLY A 225 10.28 4.45 -5.03
C GLY A 225 8.93 4.63 -5.70
N ILE A 226 8.66 5.89 -5.98
CA ILE A 226 7.48 6.34 -6.70
C ILE A 226 7.95 7.29 -7.81
N GLY A 227 7.16 7.38 -8.87
CA GLY A 227 7.54 8.17 -10.02
C GLY A 227 6.45 8.22 -11.08
N GLY A 228 6.87 8.55 -12.28
CA GLY A 228 5.99 8.60 -13.42
C GLY A 228 6.64 9.24 -14.62
N ALA A 229 5.95 9.13 -15.76
CA ALA A 229 6.37 9.72 -17.01
C ALA A 229 5.23 10.51 -17.65
N GLY A 230 5.63 11.56 -18.38
CA GLY A 230 4.72 12.47 -19.04
C GLY A 230 5.43 13.78 -19.38
N SER A 231 4.78 14.60 -20.21
CA SER A 231 5.39 15.84 -20.74
C SER A 231 5.10 17.10 -19.92
N ASP A 232 4.28 17.03 -18.87
CA ASP A 232 3.76 18.23 -18.19
C ASP A 232 4.18 18.34 -16.71
N ARG A 233 3.33 17.87 -15.79
CA ARG A 233 3.54 17.97 -14.35
C ARG A 233 3.22 16.64 -13.69
N LEU A 234 4.17 16.11 -12.92
CA LEU A 234 3.95 15.00 -12.01
C LEU A 234 3.67 15.57 -10.62
N TRP A 235 2.52 15.23 -10.05
CA TRP A 235 2.12 15.54 -8.69
C TRP A 235 1.88 14.26 -7.92
N SER A 236 2.53 14.15 -6.76
CA SER A 236 2.31 13.05 -5.82
C SER A 236 2.14 13.58 -4.40
N ASP A 237 1.41 12.85 -3.59
CA ASP A 237 1.18 13.18 -2.18
C ASP A 237 0.98 11.89 -1.35
N ASN A 238 0.95 12.02 -0.03
CA ASN A 238 0.59 10.95 0.90
C ASN A 238 1.39 9.65 0.66
N PHE A 239 2.71 9.76 0.54
CA PHE A 239 3.56 8.58 0.44
C PHE A 239 3.52 7.82 1.77
N GLN A 240 3.25 6.52 1.72
CA GLN A 240 3.18 5.65 2.88
C GLN A 240 3.79 4.29 2.54
N VAL A 241 4.49 3.69 3.51
CA VAL A 241 4.88 2.28 3.47
C VAL A 241 4.72 1.67 4.85
N GLY A 242 4.29 0.42 4.91
CA GLY A 242 4.11 -0.30 6.17
C GLY A 242 3.74 -1.76 5.99
N SER A 243 3.37 -2.42 7.09
CA SER A 243 2.78 -3.76 7.01
C SER A 243 1.46 -3.72 6.26
N PRO A 244 1.07 -4.83 5.61
CA PRO A 244 -0.26 -4.92 5.03
C PRO A 244 -1.34 -4.59 6.06
N GLY A 245 -2.27 -3.75 5.63
CA GLY A 245 -3.51 -3.46 6.31
C GLY A 245 -4.29 -4.74 6.45
N LEU A 246 -4.75 -4.95 7.66
CA LEU A 246 -5.35 -6.18 8.11
C LEU A 246 -6.81 -6.21 7.65
N ASN A 247 -7.00 -6.47 6.35
CA ASN A 247 -8.30 -6.50 5.70
C ASN A 247 -8.62 -7.87 5.08
N ALA A 248 -7.93 -8.93 5.52
CA ALA A 248 -8.52 -10.24 5.35
C ALA A 248 -9.73 -10.28 6.30
N ALA A 249 -10.95 -10.33 5.74
CA ALA A 249 -12.14 -10.57 6.53
C ALA A 249 -11.85 -11.76 7.45
N LEU A 250 -12.19 -11.64 8.74
CA LEU A 250 -11.98 -12.75 9.67
C LEU A 250 -12.72 -13.99 9.17
N GLU A 251 -11.95 -15.01 8.84
CA GLU A 251 -12.35 -16.28 8.29
C GLU A 251 -11.84 -17.38 9.22
N ILE A 252 -12.78 -18.19 9.70
CA ILE A 252 -12.42 -19.41 10.41
C ILE A 252 -11.94 -20.42 9.37
N ILE A 253 -10.67 -20.81 9.48
CA ILE A 253 -9.98 -21.73 8.57
C ILE A 253 -10.22 -23.18 9.00
N GLU A 254 -10.16 -23.44 10.30
CA GLU A 254 -10.32 -24.79 10.84
C GLU A 254 -11.11 -24.76 12.15
N ILE A 255 -12.00 -25.74 12.32
CA ILE A 255 -12.63 -26.06 13.59
C ILE A 255 -12.48 -27.56 13.81
N SER A 256 -11.93 -27.94 14.96
CA SER A 256 -11.88 -29.33 15.40
C SER A 256 -12.44 -29.49 16.81
N TYR A 257 -13.15 -30.59 17.02
CA TYR A 257 -13.71 -30.95 18.32
C TYR A 257 -13.61 -32.46 18.54
N SER A 258 -13.03 -32.87 19.67
CA SER A 258 -12.98 -34.24 20.14
C SER A 258 -14.01 -34.47 21.23
N SER A 259 -15.01 -35.31 20.97
CA SER A 259 -16.00 -35.69 21.99
C SER A 259 -15.47 -36.65 23.07
N VAL A 260 -14.26 -37.19 22.89
CA VAL A 260 -13.63 -38.10 23.87
C VAL A 260 -13.04 -37.31 25.03
N ASP A 261 -12.35 -36.23 24.69
CA ASP A 261 -11.59 -35.42 25.65
C ASP A 261 -12.18 -34.01 25.82
N SER A 262 -13.28 -33.71 25.14
CA SER A 262 -13.89 -32.38 25.04
C SER A 262 -12.95 -31.26 24.55
N ASN A 263 -11.88 -31.64 23.84
CA ASN A 263 -10.92 -30.68 23.30
C ASN A 263 -11.49 -30.02 22.04
N PHE A 264 -11.53 -28.70 22.07
CA PHE A 264 -11.93 -27.84 20.97
C PHE A 264 -10.73 -27.02 20.51
N SER A 265 -10.59 -26.88 19.19
CA SER A 265 -9.62 -25.98 18.57
C SER A 265 -10.30 -25.23 17.43
N VAL A 266 -10.03 -23.94 17.32
CA VAL A 266 -10.44 -23.11 16.18
C VAL A 266 -9.29 -22.23 15.74
N SER A 267 -9.09 -22.16 14.43
CA SER A 267 -8.04 -21.35 13.81
C SER A 267 -8.65 -20.39 12.80
N TRP A 268 -8.16 -19.15 12.79
CA TRP A 268 -8.61 -18.11 11.86
C TRP A 268 -7.42 -17.28 11.39
N ASN A 269 -7.55 -16.67 10.20
CA ASN A 269 -6.60 -15.64 9.75
C ASN A 269 -6.67 -14.47 10.73
N SER A 270 -5.53 -14.09 11.27
CA SER A 270 -5.44 -13.09 12.30
C SER A 270 -4.41 -12.03 11.94
N ASN A 271 -4.33 -11.06 12.82
CA ASN A 271 -3.63 -9.83 12.63
C ASN A 271 -2.61 -9.67 13.75
N PRO A 272 -1.30 -9.67 13.45
CA PRO A 272 -0.27 -9.53 14.47
C PRO A 272 -0.53 -8.36 15.41
N GLY A 273 -0.43 -8.60 16.72
CA GLY A 273 -0.60 -7.56 17.75
C GLY A 273 -2.05 -7.19 18.08
N LYS A 274 -3.05 -7.82 17.45
CA LYS A 274 -4.48 -7.63 17.77
C LYS A 274 -4.96 -8.61 18.83
N ASN A 275 -6.11 -8.27 19.43
CA ASN A 275 -6.86 -9.12 20.34
C ASN A 275 -8.18 -9.54 19.70
N TYR A 276 -8.65 -10.72 20.08
CA TYR A 276 -9.83 -11.35 19.53
C TYR A 276 -10.77 -11.82 20.62
N ALA A 277 -12.06 -11.77 20.27
CA ALA A 277 -13.11 -12.47 20.97
C ALA A 277 -13.65 -13.61 20.12
N LEU A 278 -13.87 -14.75 20.78
CA LEU A 278 -14.53 -15.91 20.25
C LEU A 278 -15.90 -16.02 20.91
N ASP A 279 -16.96 -15.99 20.10
CA ASP A 279 -18.32 -16.20 20.55
C ASP A 279 -18.88 -17.50 19.96
N PHE A 280 -19.85 -18.10 20.64
CA PHE A 280 -20.62 -19.23 20.14
C PHE A 280 -22.12 -18.96 20.17
N SER A 281 -22.85 -19.67 19.32
CA SER A 281 -24.30 -19.61 19.22
C SER A 281 -24.90 -20.97 18.93
N PHE A 282 -26.15 -21.17 19.35
CA PHE A 282 -26.95 -22.35 19.02
C PHE A 282 -28.03 -22.07 17.97
N ASP A 283 -28.24 -20.81 17.60
CA ASP A 283 -29.34 -20.36 16.73
C ASP A 283 -28.95 -19.27 15.72
N LEU A 284 -27.69 -18.84 15.70
CA LEU A 284 -27.15 -17.72 14.91
C LEU A 284 -27.75 -16.34 15.24
N LEU A 285 -28.61 -16.25 16.26
CA LEU A 285 -29.28 -15.02 16.68
C LEU A 285 -28.71 -14.52 18.00
N THR A 286 -28.59 -15.42 18.97
CA THR A 286 -28.06 -15.14 20.30
C THR A 286 -26.63 -15.65 20.38
N TRP A 287 -25.70 -14.76 20.69
CA TRP A 287 -24.27 -15.07 20.79
C TRP A 287 -23.83 -14.95 22.25
N LEU A 288 -23.11 -15.96 22.71
CA LEU A 288 -22.50 -16.01 24.03
C LEU A 288 -20.98 -15.95 23.84
N GLU A 289 -20.33 -15.11 24.63
CA GLU A 289 -18.88 -15.01 24.63
C GLU A 289 -18.27 -16.28 25.23
N LEU A 290 -17.22 -16.79 24.58
CA LEU A 290 -16.39 -17.86 25.11
C LEU A 290 -15.13 -17.29 25.76
N ASN A 291 -14.46 -16.37 25.06
CA ASN A 291 -13.25 -15.69 25.52
C ASN A 291 -13.07 -14.38 24.71
N ASP A 292 -12.71 -13.28 25.35
CA ASP A 292 -12.50 -11.96 24.74
C ASP A 292 -11.06 -11.41 24.89
N GLU A 293 -10.14 -12.22 25.44
CA GLU A 293 -8.74 -11.85 25.70
C GLU A 293 -7.77 -12.68 24.85
N ILE A 294 -8.17 -13.09 23.63
CA ILE A 294 -7.32 -13.93 22.78
C ILE A 294 -6.32 -13.05 22.02
N VAL A 295 -5.08 -13.02 22.48
CA VAL A 295 -3.98 -12.31 21.79
C VAL A 295 -3.63 -13.03 20.50
N SER A 296 -3.36 -12.27 19.43
CA SER A 296 -2.94 -12.83 18.15
C SER A 296 -1.61 -13.59 18.23
N ASP A 297 -1.56 -14.74 17.54
CA ASP A 297 -0.32 -15.49 17.29
C ASP A 297 0.41 -15.06 16.00
N GLY A 298 0.03 -13.94 15.37
CA GLY A 298 0.57 -13.47 14.10
C GLY A 298 -0.49 -13.44 12.99
N GLU A 299 -0.17 -13.95 11.80
CA GLU A 299 -1.10 -14.00 10.66
C GLU A 299 -2.17 -15.10 10.77
N LEU A 300 -1.98 -16.05 11.69
CA LEU A 300 -2.89 -17.12 12.01
C LEU A 300 -2.96 -17.26 13.53
N THR A 301 -4.15 -17.22 14.12
CA THR A 301 -4.34 -17.45 15.55
C THR A 301 -5.09 -18.75 15.75
N THR A 302 -4.64 -19.54 16.72
CA THR A 302 -5.29 -20.81 17.09
C THR A 302 -5.69 -20.79 18.55
N TYR A 303 -6.99 -20.85 18.80
CA TYR A 303 -7.53 -20.97 20.16
C TYR A 303 -7.84 -22.42 20.48
N GLN A 304 -7.40 -22.87 21.67
CA GLN A 304 -7.64 -24.22 22.18
C GLN A 304 -8.20 -24.17 23.59
N GLU A 305 -9.25 -24.95 23.83
CA GLU A 305 -9.85 -25.09 25.15
C GLU A 305 -10.49 -26.47 25.32
N THR A 306 -10.55 -26.95 26.57
CA THR A 306 -11.37 -28.10 26.94
C THR A 306 -12.77 -27.60 27.35
N LEU A 307 -13.78 -27.85 26.51
CA LEU A 307 -15.17 -27.45 26.78
C LEU A 307 -15.79 -28.38 27.84
N SER A 308 -15.52 -28.10 29.11
CA SER A 308 -15.95 -28.94 30.23
C SER A 308 -17.43 -28.78 30.60
N GLU A 309 -18.09 -27.66 30.24
CA GLU A 309 -19.48 -27.39 30.65
C GLU A 309 -20.37 -26.74 29.56
N ALA A 310 -19.87 -26.42 28.37
CA ALA A 310 -20.52 -25.41 27.51
C ALA A 310 -21.45 -25.91 26.39
N LEU A 311 -21.50 -27.20 26.08
CA LEU A 311 -22.39 -27.70 25.02
C LEU A 311 -23.57 -28.47 25.64
N PRO A 312 -24.78 -27.89 25.66
CA PRO A 312 -25.95 -28.59 26.17
C PRO A 312 -26.10 -29.90 25.40
N GLU A 313 -26.19 -31.03 26.12
CA GLU A 313 -26.26 -32.40 25.57
C GLU A 313 -27.35 -32.59 24.48
N ASN A 314 -28.29 -31.65 24.40
CA ASN A 314 -29.44 -31.67 23.50
C ASN A 314 -29.30 -30.77 22.24
N LYS A 315 -28.14 -30.13 22.01
CA LYS A 315 -27.92 -29.27 20.83
C LYS A 315 -27.15 -30.01 19.74
N ARG A 316 -27.73 -30.05 18.53
CA ARG A 316 -27.17 -30.78 17.37
C ARG A 316 -26.06 -30.02 16.65
N SER A 317 -25.93 -28.72 16.87
CA SER A 317 -24.97 -27.87 16.19
C SER A 317 -24.63 -26.67 17.07
N VAL A 318 -23.40 -26.19 16.90
CA VAL A 318 -22.84 -25.01 17.56
C VAL A 318 -22.18 -24.20 16.45
N PHE A 319 -22.41 -22.91 16.46
CA PHE A 319 -21.84 -21.97 15.50
C PHE A 319 -20.83 -21.11 16.24
N PHE A 320 -19.70 -20.84 15.60
CA PHE A 320 -18.65 -19.98 16.15
C PHE A 320 -18.50 -18.75 15.27
N ARG A 321 -18.13 -17.62 15.88
CA ARG A 321 -17.66 -16.45 15.16
C ARG A 321 -16.47 -15.86 15.92
N VAL A 322 -15.55 -15.29 15.17
CA VAL A 322 -14.44 -14.52 15.71
C VAL A 322 -14.70 -13.05 15.44
N ARG A 323 -14.32 -12.19 16.38
CA ARG A 323 -14.35 -10.73 16.25
C ARG A 323 -13.01 -10.17 16.72
N GLU A 324 -12.50 -9.16 16.05
CA GLU A 324 -11.44 -8.33 16.61
C GLU A 324 -12.03 -7.45 17.73
N VAL A 325 -11.27 -7.22 18.80
CA VAL A 325 -11.64 -6.34 19.92
C VAL A 325 -10.56 -5.26 20.13
N GLU A 326 -11.00 -4.06 20.50
CA GLU A 326 -10.16 -2.87 20.74
C GLU A 326 -9.41 -2.91 22.08
#